data_AF-A0A194W7Q3-F1
#
_entry.id   AF-A0A194W7Q3-F1
#
_cell.length_a   1.000
_cell.length_b   1.000
_cell.length_c   1.000
_cell.angle_alpha   90.00
_cell.angle_beta   90.00
_cell.angle_gamma   90.00
#
_symmetry.space_group_name_H-M   'P 1'
#
loop_
_entity.id
_entity.type
_entity.pdbx_description
1 polymer ?
#
loop_
_entity_poly.entity_id
_entity_poly.type
_entity_poly.pdbx_seq_one_letter_code
_entity_poly.pdbx_strand_id
1 'polypeptide(L)'
;MAPSAVSPVLASAEADLGHLAIKGMNKANIQASTQAVEAMMGQWDTFSFAPIRESQVSRAMTSRYFKDLDTYAESDIVIIGAGSCGLSAAYMLGKARPDLKIAIIEAGVAPGGGAWLGGQLFSAMVMRKPADAFLTELGVPFEDEGDYVVVKHAALFTSTVLSKVLQFPNVKLFNATTVEDLITRRTPDGEHDLRIAGVVTNWTLVSMHHDDQSCMDPNTINAPVLISTTGHDGPFGAFSVKRLVSMKQLEQLGGMRGLDMQTAEDAIVKGTREIIPGLIVGGMELSEVDGANRMGPTFGAMALSGVKAAEEALRVFEQRKAENLK
;
A
#
# COMPACT_ATOMS: atom_id res chain seq x y z
N MET A 1 -30.90 -37.25 -17.14
CA MET A 1 -30.42 -36.13 -17.97
C MET A 1 -30.98 -34.85 -17.38
N ALA A 2 -30.13 -33.92 -16.96
CA ALA A 2 -30.57 -32.62 -16.45
C ALA A 2 -31.07 -31.73 -17.61
N PRO A 3 -32.06 -30.86 -17.40
CA PRO A 3 -32.58 -30.00 -18.46
C PRO A 3 -31.56 -28.89 -18.80
N SER A 4 -31.34 -28.67 -20.10
CA SER A 4 -30.55 -27.54 -20.59
C SER A 4 -31.29 -26.23 -20.32
N ALA A 5 -30.65 -25.30 -19.62
CA ALA A 5 -31.12 -23.94 -19.50
C ALA A 5 -30.92 -23.21 -20.84
N VAL A 6 -31.98 -22.59 -21.36
CA VAL A 6 -31.92 -21.70 -22.52
C VAL A 6 -32.06 -20.27 -22.01
N SER A 7 -31.03 -19.45 -22.19
CA SER A 7 -31.10 -18.03 -21.85
C SER A 7 -31.98 -17.29 -22.86
N PRO A 8 -32.85 -16.35 -22.43
CA PRO A 8 -33.63 -15.54 -23.35
C PRO A 8 -32.75 -14.53 -24.09
N VAL A 9 -33.06 -14.30 -25.36
CA VAL A 9 -32.44 -13.24 -26.17
C VAL A 9 -33.03 -11.90 -25.72
N LEU A 10 -32.22 -11.08 -25.05
CA LEU A 10 -32.57 -9.70 -24.74
C LEU A 10 -32.30 -8.82 -25.97
N ALA A 11 -33.31 -8.04 -26.37
CA ALA A 11 -33.15 -7.01 -27.39
C ALA A 11 -32.20 -5.92 -26.87
N SER A 12 -31.25 -5.51 -27.72
CA SER A 12 -30.30 -4.44 -27.40
C SER A 12 -31.04 -3.11 -27.27
N ALA A 13 -31.02 -2.52 -26.09
CA ALA A 13 -31.38 -1.11 -25.94
C ALA A 13 -30.24 -0.25 -26.51
N GLU A 14 -30.56 0.62 -27.47
CA GLU A 14 -29.64 1.67 -27.91
C GLU A 14 -29.44 2.66 -26.77
N ALA A 15 -28.22 2.73 -26.23
CA ALA A 15 -27.83 3.72 -25.25
C ALA A 15 -27.34 4.98 -25.97
N ASP A 16 -27.92 6.13 -25.64
CA ASP A 16 -27.47 7.44 -26.10
C ASP A 16 -26.18 7.82 -25.37
N LEU A 17 -25.08 7.95 -26.12
CA LEU A 17 -23.69 8.08 -25.62
C LEU A 17 -23.14 9.51 -25.76
N GLY A 18 -24.03 10.51 -25.88
CA GLY A 18 -23.65 11.86 -26.29
C GLY A 18 -22.64 12.64 -25.42
N HIS A 19 -22.19 12.15 -24.26
CA HIS A 19 -21.32 12.93 -23.36
C HIS A 19 -20.34 12.07 -22.53
N LEU A 20 -19.23 11.62 -23.14
CA LEU A 20 -18.09 11.03 -22.41
C LEU A 20 -16.74 11.51 -22.96
N ALA A 21 -16.48 12.82 -22.93
CA ALA A 21 -15.15 13.35 -23.23
C ALA A 21 -14.34 13.52 -21.93
N ILE A 22 -13.40 12.61 -21.65
CA ILE A 22 -12.40 12.78 -20.58
C ILE A 22 -11.15 13.41 -21.19
N LYS A 23 -10.90 14.69 -20.88
CA LYS A 23 -9.65 15.38 -21.22
C LYS A 23 -8.66 15.27 -20.06
N GLY A 24 -7.48 14.71 -20.34
CA GLY A 24 -6.28 14.92 -19.54
C GLY A 24 -5.72 13.65 -18.88
N MET A 25 -4.88 12.91 -19.62
CA MET A 25 -3.87 12.03 -19.01
C MET A 25 -2.52 12.27 -19.71
N ASN A 26 -1.47 12.41 -18.91
CA ASN A 26 -0.11 12.70 -19.35
C ASN A 26 0.47 11.57 -20.20
N LYS A 27 1.31 11.97 -21.18
CA LYS A 27 2.02 11.09 -22.12
C LYS A 27 3.09 10.26 -21.41
N ALA A 28 2.73 9.09 -20.88
CA ALA A 28 3.70 8.05 -20.54
C ALA A 28 3.45 6.81 -21.42
N ASN A 29 4.33 6.59 -22.41
CA ASN A 29 4.52 5.37 -23.22
C ASN A 29 3.29 4.47 -23.51
N ILE A 30 2.15 5.06 -23.87
CA ILE A 30 1.08 4.32 -24.52
C ILE A 30 1.42 4.26 -26.01
N GLN A 31 1.97 3.14 -26.49
CA GLN A 31 1.84 2.78 -27.90
C GLN A 31 0.36 2.44 -28.13
N ALA A 32 -0.45 3.47 -28.34
CA ALA A 32 -1.89 3.34 -28.50
C ALA A 32 -2.19 2.69 -29.85
N SER A 33 -3.01 1.65 -29.85
CA SER A 33 -3.80 1.32 -31.04
C SER A 33 -4.63 2.55 -31.39
N THR A 34 -4.67 2.91 -32.67
CA THR A 34 -5.40 4.09 -33.16
C THR A 34 -6.93 3.95 -33.11
N GLN A 35 -7.47 2.82 -32.65
CA GLN A 35 -8.91 2.61 -32.53
C GLN A 35 -9.40 3.01 -31.14
N ALA A 36 -10.22 4.06 -31.09
CA ALA A 36 -10.97 4.40 -29.90
C ALA A 36 -12.01 3.30 -29.60
N VAL A 37 -12.32 3.08 -28.32
CA VAL A 37 -13.36 2.12 -27.89
C VAL A 37 -14.71 2.41 -28.58
N GLU A 38 -15.02 3.70 -28.76
CA GLU A 38 -16.20 4.19 -29.50
C GLU A 38 -16.29 3.59 -30.91
N ALA A 39 -15.16 3.43 -31.60
CA ALA A 39 -15.14 2.86 -32.95
C ALA A 39 -15.45 1.36 -32.98
N MET A 40 -15.32 0.65 -31.86
CA MET A 40 -15.64 -0.78 -31.74
C MET A 40 -17.12 -1.02 -31.38
N MET A 41 -17.84 0.02 -30.93
CA MET A 41 -19.22 -0.12 -30.47
C MET A 41 -20.13 -0.55 -31.62
N GLY A 42 -20.87 -1.64 -31.41
CA GLY A 42 -21.74 -2.23 -32.44
C GLY A 42 -21.01 -3.06 -33.50
N GLN A 43 -19.68 -3.19 -33.43
CA GLN A 43 -18.86 -3.96 -34.40
C GLN A 43 -18.38 -5.30 -33.83
N TRP A 44 -19.07 -5.84 -32.82
CA TRP A 44 -18.63 -7.03 -32.06
C TRP A 44 -18.65 -8.33 -32.88
N ASP A 45 -19.49 -8.43 -33.92
CA ASP A 45 -19.54 -9.61 -34.79
C ASP A 45 -18.26 -9.77 -35.63
N THR A 46 -17.52 -8.68 -35.85
CA THR A 46 -16.25 -8.67 -36.59
C THR A 46 -15.02 -8.55 -35.67
N PHE A 47 -15.25 -8.47 -34.36
CA PHE A 47 -14.18 -8.32 -33.38
C PHE A 47 -13.34 -9.60 -33.30
N SER A 48 -12.02 -9.44 -33.33
CA SER A 48 -11.09 -10.51 -32.99
C SER A 48 -9.84 -9.95 -32.34
N PHE A 49 -9.32 -10.68 -31.35
CA PHE A 49 -8.00 -10.39 -30.79
C PHE A 49 -6.90 -10.82 -31.76
N ALA A 50 -5.74 -10.18 -31.64
CA ALA A 50 -4.54 -10.67 -32.30
C ALA A 50 -4.16 -12.08 -31.79
N PRO A 51 -3.58 -12.95 -32.64
CA PRO A 51 -3.15 -14.29 -32.22
C PRO A 51 -2.11 -14.25 -31.09
N ILE A 52 -2.19 -15.20 -30.16
CA ILE A 52 -1.27 -15.34 -29.03
C ILE A 52 -1.07 -16.83 -28.68
N ARG A 53 0.09 -17.16 -28.10
CA ARG A 53 0.41 -18.47 -27.51
C ARG A 53 0.63 -18.35 -26.01
N GLU A 54 0.21 -19.35 -25.25
CA GLU A 54 0.24 -19.38 -23.78
C GLU A 54 1.65 -19.13 -23.21
N SER A 55 2.67 -19.69 -23.85
CA SER A 55 4.06 -19.51 -23.43
C SER A 55 4.59 -18.09 -23.59
N GLN A 56 4.00 -17.29 -24.49
CA GLN A 56 4.32 -15.86 -24.61
C GLN A 56 3.83 -15.12 -23.37
N VAL A 57 2.64 -15.43 -22.87
CA VAL A 57 2.05 -14.83 -21.66
C VAL A 57 2.85 -15.24 -20.41
N SER A 58 3.16 -16.53 -20.27
CA SER A 58 3.99 -17.03 -19.15
C SER A 58 5.35 -16.32 -19.10
N ARG A 59 6.08 -16.28 -20.23
CA ARG A 59 7.38 -15.60 -20.32
C ARG A 59 7.27 -14.10 -20.10
N ALA A 60 6.19 -13.45 -20.59
CA ALA A 60 6.01 -12.02 -20.43
C ALA A 60 5.86 -11.64 -18.95
N MET A 61 5.13 -12.43 -18.16
CA MET A 61 4.95 -12.20 -16.72
C MET A 61 6.22 -12.55 -15.94
N THR A 62 6.76 -13.75 -16.14
CA THR A 62 7.92 -14.21 -15.35
C THR A 62 9.15 -13.35 -15.60
N SER A 63 9.48 -13.02 -16.86
CA SER A 63 10.63 -12.15 -17.15
C SER A 63 10.55 -10.78 -16.45
N ARG A 64 9.36 -10.22 -16.28
CA ARG A 64 9.15 -8.95 -15.58
C ARG A 64 9.21 -9.13 -14.07
N TYR A 65 8.49 -10.11 -13.52
CA TYR A 65 8.47 -10.34 -12.09
C TYR A 65 9.86 -10.70 -11.54
N PHE A 66 10.62 -11.53 -12.25
CA PHE A 66 12.00 -11.87 -11.86
C PHE A 66 12.97 -10.70 -12.03
N LYS A 67 12.74 -9.81 -13.00
CA LYS A 67 13.50 -8.56 -13.11
C LYS A 67 13.20 -7.64 -11.92
N ASP A 68 11.95 -7.57 -11.47
CA ASP A 68 11.58 -6.82 -10.28
C ASP A 68 12.23 -7.42 -9.02
N LEU A 69 12.20 -8.75 -8.86
CA LEU A 69 12.88 -9.44 -7.75
C LEU A 69 14.38 -9.14 -7.73
N ASP A 70 15.06 -9.20 -8.88
CA ASP A 70 16.48 -8.85 -9.01
C ASP A 70 16.75 -7.38 -8.65
N THR A 71 15.94 -6.46 -9.20
CA THR A 71 16.12 -5.01 -9.01
C THR A 71 15.89 -4.57 -7.56
N TYR A 72 14.90 -5.16 -6.89
CA TYR A 72 14.43 -4.77 -5.56
C TYR A 72 14.93 -5.68 -4.44
N ALA A 73 15.70 -6.73 -4.73
CA ALA A 73 16.43 -7.48 -3.69
C ALA A 73 17.30 -6.54 -2.82
N GLU A 74 17.83 -5.47 -3.43
CA GLU A 74 18.42 -4.31 -2.76
C GLU A 74 17.54 -3.08 -3.04
N SER A 75 16.75 -2.63 -2.07
CA SER A 75 15.85 -1.47 -2.18
C SER A 75 16.38 -0.28 -1.39
N ASP A 76 15.96 0.94 -1.75
CA ASP A 76 16.30 2.13 -0.95
C ASP A 76 15.30 2.29 0.22
N ILE A 77 14.01 2.10 -0.04
CA ILE A 77 12.95 2.14 0.97
C ILE A 77 12.03 0.93 0.80
N VAL A 78 11.71 0.26 1.90
CA VAL A 78 10.65 -0.77 1.95
C VAL A 78 9.47 -0.26 2.77
N ILE A 79 8.26 -0.36 2.21
CA ILE A 79 7.00 -0.04 2.90
C ILE A 79 6.25 -1.35 3.15
N ILE A 80 5.94 -1.64 4.42
CA ILE A 80 5.20 -2.84 4.82
C ILE A 80 3.73 -2.48 5.03
N GLY A 81 2.87 -3.09 4.23
CA GLY A 81 1.42 -2.84 4.20
C GLY A 81 1.04 -1.68 3.27
N ALA A 82 0.25 -2.00 2.24
CA ALA A 82 -0.32 -1.05 1.28
C ALA A 82 -1.71 -0.56 1.74
N GLY A 83 -1.87 -0.25 3.03
CA GLY A 83 -3.05 0.42 3.57
C GLY A 83 -3.08 1.92 3.22
N SER A 84 -4.09 2.66 3.71
CA SER A 84 -4.18 4.11 3.49
C SER A 84 -2.93 4.87 3.93
N CYS A 85 -2.33 4.52 5.07
CA CYS A 85 -1.09 5.15 5.55
C CYS A 85 0.11 4.81 4.66
N GLY A 86 0.34 3.52 4.36
CA GLY A 86 1.45 3.07 3.52
C GLY A 86 1.37 3.61 2.09
N LEU A 87 0.18 3.63 1.49
CA LEU A 87 -0.04 4.23 0.16
C LEU A 87 0.17 5.75 0.17
N SER A 88 -0.20 6.44 1.25
CA SER A 88 0.06 7.88 1.39
C SER A 88 1.56 8.17 1.51
N ALA A 89 2.29 7.37 2.28
CA ALA A 89 3.75 7.45 2.37
C ALA A 89 4.42 7.16 1.01
N ALA A 90 3.99 6.09 0.33
CA ALA A 90 4.50 5.71 -0.99
C ALA A 90 4.27 6.82 -2.03
N TYR A 91 3.10 7.46 -2.01
CA TYR A 91 2.79 8.57 -2.92
C TYR A 91 3.75 9.74 -2.72
N MET A 92 3.95 10.16 -1.46
CA MET A 92 4.84 11.27 -1.14
C MET A 92 6.30 10.96 -1.50
N LEU A 93 6.77 9.75 -1.18
CA LEU A 93 8.14 9.33 -1.50
C LEU A 93 8.39 9.17 -2.99
N GLY A 94 7.49 8.48 -3.71
CA GLY A 94 7.59 8.28 -5.15
C GLY A 94 7.66 9.60 -5.93
N LYS A 95 6.90 10.59 -5.49
CA LYS A 95 6.93 11.96 -6.03
C LYS A 95 8.22 12.72 -5.66
N ALA A 96 8.62 12.68 -4.40
CA ALA A 96 9.71 13.53 -3.89
C ALA A 96 11.12 13.02 -4.26
N ARG A 97 11.27 11.70 -4.41
CA ARG A 97 12.56 11.04 -4.67
C ARG A 97 12.43 10.03 -5.81
N PRO A 98 12.25 10.48 -7.06
CA PRO A 98 12.17 9.60 -8.23
C PRO A 98 13.45 8.79 -8.47
N ASP A 99 14.55 9.14 -7.80
CA ASP A 99 15.84 8.44 -7.81
C ASP A 99 15.88 7.19 -6.90
N LEU A 100 14.97 7.08 -5.92
CA LEU A 100 14.98 5.99 -4.94
C LEU A 100 14.08 4.82 -5.33
N LYS A 101 14.56 3.60 -5.14
CA LYS A 101 13.78 2.36 -5.33
C LYS A 101 12.89 2.09 -4.12
N ILE A 102 11.57 2.16 -4.31
CA ILE A 102 10.58 1.98 -3.26
C ILE A 102 9.83 0.65 -3.47
N ALA A 103 10.08 -0.34 -2.61
CA ALA A 103 9.34 -1.60 -2.60
C ALA A 103 8.18 -1.52 -1.60
N ILE A 104 6.97 -1.84 -2.04
CA ILE A 104 5.79 -1.99 -1.18
C ILE A 104 5.49 -3.48 -1.05
N ILE A 105 5.49 -3.99 0.17
CA ILE A 105 5.19 -5.39 0.48
C ILE A 105 3.80 -5.47 1.10
N GLU A 106 2.88 -6.13 0.41
CA GLU A 106 1.47 -6.22 0.80
C GLU A 106 1.04 -7.70 0.91
N ALA A 107 0.59 -8.08 2.11
CA ALA A 107 0.18 -9.45 2.38
C ALA A 107 -1.06 -9.85 1.57
N GLY A 108 -2.04 -8.97 1.43
CA GLY A 108 -3.24 -9.23 0.65
C GLY A 108 -2.96 -9.34 -0.85
N VAL A 109 -3.80 -10.10 -1.57
CA VAL A 109 -3.83 -10.03 -3.03
C VAL A 109 -4.27 -8.63 -3.47
N ALA A 110 -5.27 -8.06 -2.79
CA ALA A 110 -5.74 -6.71 -3.04
C ALA A 110 -5.08 -5.73 -2.04
N PRO A 111 -4.35 -4.70 -2.50
CA PRO A 111 -3.88 -3.63 -1.64
C PRO A 111 -5.04 -2.72 -1.18
N GLY A 112 -4.75 -1.74 -0.33
CA GLY A 112 -5.71 -0.76 0.19
C GLY A 112 -6.07 -0.98 1.67
N GLY A 113 -5.76 -2.15 2.22
CA GLY A 113 -6.06 -2.50 3.61
C GLY A 113 -7.53 -2.26 3.96
N GLY A 114 -7.78 -1.62 5.11
CA GLY A 114 -9.14 -1.29 5.57
C GLY A 114 -9.80 -0.10 4.85
N ALA A 115 -9.13 0.57 3.91
CA ALA A 115 -9.63 1.81 3.29
C ALA A 115 -10.57 1.58 2.08
N TRP A 116 -11.18 0.40 1.97
CA TRP A 116 -12.19 0.12 0.96
C TRP A 116 -13.60 0.51 1.39
N LEU A 117 -13.82 0.70 2.69
CA LEU A 117 -15.10 1.01 3.31
C LEU A 117 -14.93 2.10 4.38
N GLY A 118 -16.03 2.70 4.78
CA GLY A 118 -16.16 3.44 6.02
C GLY A 118 -16.46 2.51 7.21
N GLY A 119 -17.20 2.99 8.21
CA GLY A 119 -17.62 2.18 9.35
C GLY A 119 -18.74 1.20 8.99
N GLN A 120 -18.74 0.02 9.62
CA GLN A 120 -19.85 -0.94 9.57
C GLN A 120 -20.32 -1.31 8.15
N LEU A 121 -19.36 -1.44 7.21
CA LEU A 121 -19.62 -1.72 5.79
C LEU A 121 -20.30 -0.59 5.00
N PHE A 122 -20.49 0.60 5.59
CA PHE A 122 -20.88 1.79 4.85
C PHE A 122 -19.74 2.30 3.97
N SER A 123 -20.04 3.24 3.07
CA SER A 123 -19.12 3.60 1.98
C SER A 123 -18.33 4.89 2.22
N ALA A 124 -18.96 5.89 2.81
CA ALA A 124 -18.39 7.24 2.95
C ALA A 124 -17.11 7.24 3.77
N MET A 125 -16.11 7.99 3.31
CA MET A 125 -14.83 8.16 4.00
C MET A 125 -14.72 9.58 4.51
N VAL A 126 -14.74 9.71 5.84
CA VAL A 126 -14.61 10.99 6.54
C VAL A 126 -13.14 11.28 6.80
N MET A 127 -12.72 12.52 6.52
CA MET A 127 -11.40 13.04 6.86
C MET A 127 -11.54 14.41 7.53
N ARG A 128 -11.08 14.53 8.79
CA ARG A 128 -11.01 15.81 9.48
C ARG A 128 -9.95 16.72 8.84
N LYS A 129 -10.21 18.03 8.80
CA LYS A 129 -9.24 19.02 8.32
C LYS A 129 -8.04 19.08 9.27
N PRO A 130 -6.80 19.29 8.77
CA PRO A 130 -6.46 19.69 7.40
C PRO A 130 -6.11 18.53 6.44
N ALA A 131 -6.64 17.31 6.63
CA ALA A 131 -6.32 16.17 5.76
C ALA A 131 -6.91 16.29 4.33
N ASP A 132 -7.87 17.19 4.13
CA ASP A 132 -8.39 17.61 2.82
C ASP A 132 -7.30 18.19 1.90
N ALA A 133 -6.22 18.73 2.45
CA ALA A 133 -5.04 19.13 1.68
C ALA A 133 -4.45 17.95 0.89
N PHE A 134 -4.43 16.75 1.47
CA PHE A 134 -3.93 15.55 0.81
C PHE A 134 -4.92 15.02 -0.24
N LEU A 135 -6.23 15.13 0.00
CA LEU A 135 -7.24 14.81 -1.02
C LEU A 135 -7.12 15.74 -2.24
N THR A 136 -6.87 17.03 -2.00
CA THR A 136 -6.65 18.03 -3.05
C THR A 136 -5.39 17.70 -3.88
N GLU A 137 -4.28 17.36 -3.21
CA GLU A 137 -3.03 16.89 -3.85
C GLU A 137 -3.27 15.65 -4.73
N LEU A 138 -4.09 14.71 -4.28
CA LEU A 138 -4.45 13.51 -5.05
C LEU A 138 -5.50 13.78 -6.15
N GLY A 139 -6.24 14.89 -6.09
CA GLY A 139 -7.38 15.16 -6.96
C GLY A 139 -8.59 14.26 -6.65
N VAL A 140 -8.76 13.86 -5.39
CA VAL A 140 -9.93 13.09 -4.93
C VAL A 140 -11.03 14.09 -4.53
N PRO A 141 -12.20 14.09 -5.20
CA PRO A 141 -13.28 15.00 -4.85
C PRO A 141 -13.91 14.63 -3.51
N PHE A 142 -14.35 15.64 -2.77
CA PHE A 142 -15.01 15.51 -1.47
C PHE A 142 -16.08 16.59 -1.30
N GLU A 143 -16.99 16.33 -0.36
CA GLU A 143 -17.98 17.29 0.13
C GLU A 143 -17.43 17.94 1.40
N ASP A 144 -17.47 19.28 1.50
CA ASP A 144 -16.94 20.03 2.65
C ASP A 144 -18.06 20.28 3.67
N GLU A 145 -17.85 19.81 4.90
CA GLU A 145 -18.80 19.85 6.01
C GLU A 145 -18.29 20.73 7.17
N GLY A 146 -17.36 21.65 6.90
CA GLY A 146 -16.76 22.53 7.91
C GLY A 146 -15.44 22.00 8.44
N ASP A 147 -15.45 21.40 9.63
CA ASP A 147 -14.22 20.87 10.29
C ASP A 147 -13.73 19.54 9.70
N TYR A 148 -14.50 18.95 8.79
CA TYR A 148 -14.18 17.70 8.11
C TYR A 148 -14.74 17.72 6.68
N VAL A 149 -14.27 16.77 5.89
CA VAL A 149 -14.73 16.53 4.52
C VAL A 149 -15.12 15.07 4.35
N VAL A 150 -15.96 14.79 3.35
CA VAL A 150 -16.49 13.46 3.07
C VAL A 150 -16.18 13.07 1.62
N VAL A 151 -15.37 12.04 1.44
CA VAL A 151 -15.22 11.38 0.14
C VAL A 151 -16.39 10.42 -0.03
N LYS A 152 -17.11 10.54 -1.17
CA LYS A 152 -18.34 9.78 -1.45
C LYS A 152 -18.22 8.27 -1.22
N HIS A 153 -17.03 7.72 -1.45
CA HIS A 153 -16.72 6.33 -1.17
C HIS A 153 -15.22 6.17 -0.86
N ALA A 154 -14.89 5.45 0.21
CA ALA A 154 -13.53 5.09 0.59
C ALA A 154 -12.70 4.51 -0.57
N ALA A 155 -13.32 3.65 -1.40
CA ALA A 155 -12.74 3.10 -2.61
C ALA A 155 -12.27 4.17 -3.62
N LEU A 156 -12.92 5.34 -3.70
CA LEU A 156 -12.50 6.42 -4.60
C LEU A 156 -11.14 6.98 -4.17
N PHE A 157 -10.96 7.23 -2.87
CA PHE A 157 -9.66 7.64 -2.34
C PHE A 157 -8.61 6.56 -2.61
N THR A 158 -8.89 5.32 -2.19
CA THR A 158 -7.93 4.21 -2.22
C THR A 158 -7.50 3.85 -3.64
N SER A 159 -8.45 3.73 -4.58
CA SER A 159 -8.12 3.44 -5.98
C SER A 159 -7.37 4.59 -6.65
N THR A 160 -7.68 5.84 -6.31
CA THR A 160 -6.98 7.02 -6.87
C THR A 160 -5.54 7.08 -6.39
N VAL A 161 -5.29 6.99 -5.08
CA VAL A 161 -3.92 7.01 -4.55
C VAL A 161 -3.13 5.80 -5.06
N LEU A 162 -3.74 4.60 -5.07
CA LEU A 162 -3.09 3.41 -5.60
C LEU A 162 -2.70 3.57 -7.07
N SER A 163 -3.62 4.08 -7.92
CA SER A 163 -3.33 4.33 -9.34
C SER A 163 -2.17 5.30 -9.53
N LYS A 164 -2.13 6.40 -8.77
CA LYS A 164 -1.04 7.38 -8.84
C LYS A 164 0.29 6.80 -8.36
N VAL A 165 0.27 6.04 -7.27
CA VAL A 165 1.46 5.37 -6.71
C VAL A 165 2.04 4.38 -7.72
N LEU A 166 1.21 3.54 -8.34
CA LEU A 166 1.64 2.52 -9.30
C LEU A 166 2.11 3.09 -10.64
N GLN A 167 1.86 4.37 -10.92
CA GLN A 167 2.38 5.06 -12.10
C GLN A 167 3.81 5.59 -11.92
N PHE A 168 4.32 5.64 -10.69
CA PHE A 168 5.70 6.05 -10.45
C PHE A 168 6.68 4.97 -10.95
N PRO A 169 7.68 5.32 -11.78
CA PRO A 169 8.61 4.35 -12.36
C PRO A 169 9.56 3.72 -11.32
N ASN A 170 9.66 4.32 -10.14
CA ASN A 170 10.55 3.93 -9.05
C ASN A 170 9.82 3.23 -7.89
N VAL A 171 8.54 2.90 -8.07
CA VAL A 171 7.74 2.16 -7.09
C VAL A 171 7.41 0.77 -7.63
N LYS A 172 7.56 -0.25 -6.78
CA LYS A 172 7.11 -1.61 -7.06
C LYS A 172 6.21 -2.13 -5.96
N LEU A 173 5.03 -2.62 -6.33
CA LEU A 173 4.14 -3.36 -5.44
C LEU A 173 4.38 -4.87 -5.58
N PHE A 174 4.73 -5.50 -4.46
CA PHE A 174 4.73 -6.94 -4.26
C PHE A 174 3.54 -7.29 -3.35
N ASN A 175 2.37 -7.44 -3.96
CA ASN A 175 1.17 -7.93 -3.31
C ASN A 175 1.16 -9.47 -3.27
N ALA A 176 0.32 -10.05 -2.40
CA ALA A 176 0.35 -11.47 -2.03
C ALA A 176 1.69 -11.92 -1.43
N THR A 177 2.43 -10.98 -0.82
CA THR A 177 3.74 -11.20 -0.20
C THR A 177 3.70 -10.69 1.23
N THR A 178 3.97 -11.57 2.19
CA THR A 178 4.00 -11.25 3.61
C THR A 178 5.43 -11.01 4.08
N VAL A 179 5.63 -10.05 4.98
CA VAL A 179 6.84 -9.95 5.78
C VAL A 179 6.70 -10.84 7.01
N GLU A 180 7.61 -11.80 7.15
CA GLU A 180 7.62 -12.78 8.25
C GLU A 180 8.65 -12.45 9.33
N ASP A 181 9.71 -11.74 8.95
CA ASP A 181 10.76 -11.29 9.87
C ASP A 181 11.43 -9.99 9.35
N LEU A 182 12.28 -9.41 10.19
CA LEU A 182 13.09 -8.23 9.88
C LEU A 182 14.56 -8.64 9.78
N ILE A 183 15.26 -8.12 8.77
CA ILE A 183 16.72 -8.25 8.67
C ILE A 183 17.34 -7.25 9.65
N THR A 184 18.20 -7.74 10.55
CA THR A 184 18.85 -6.91 11.58
C THR A 184 20.36 -6.81 11.37
N ARG A 185 20.95 -5.74 11.91
CA ARG A 185 22.41 -5.53 12.01
C ARG A 185 22.74 -5.04 13.41
N ARG A 186 23.88 -5.45 13.95
CA ARG A 186 24.35 -4.93 15.24
C ARG A 186 24.84 -3.49 15.07
N THR A 187 24.53 -2.65 16.03
CA THR A 187 25.07 -1.29 16.13
C THR A 187 25.98 -1.22 17.35
N PRO A 188 27.28 -0.92 17.17
CA PRO A 188 28.12 -0.52 18.29
C PRO A 188 27.66 0.87 18.75
N ASP A 189 27.40 1.00 20.05
CA ASP A 189 27.09 2.26 20.74
C ASP A 189 25.77 2.95 20.32
N GLY A 190 24.70 2.73 21.10
CA GLY A 190 23.39 3.36 20.94
C GLY A 190 22.41 2.92 22.03
N GLU A 191 21.22 3.53 22.08
CA GLU A 191 20.12 3.10 22.96
C GLU A 191 19.61 1.69 22.58
N HIS A 192 19.74 1.33 21.30
CA HIS A 192 19.46 0.01 20.76
C HIS A 192 20.75 -0.66 20.30
N ASP A 193 20.85 -1.97 20.52
CA ASP A 193 21.98 -2.80 20.04
C ASP A 193 21.76 -3.32 18.61
N LEU A 194 20.59 -3.05 18.03
CA LEU A 194 20.19 -3.43 16.68
C LEU A 194 19.71 -2.25 15.82
N ARG A 195 19.97 -2.38 14.52
CA ARG A 195 19.36 -1.60 13.43
C ARG A 195 18.59 -2.54 12.50
N ILE A 196 17.47 -2.08 11.97
CA ILE A 196 16.71 -2.78 10.93
C ILE A 196 17.27 -2.41 9.55
N ALA A 197 17.44 -3.42 8.70
CA ALA A 197 18.21 -3.33 7.45
C ALA A 197 17.56 -4.09 6.27
N GLY A 198 16.29 -4.46 6.41
CA GLY A 198 15.53 -5.16 5.38
C GLY A 198 14.40 -6.00 5.95
N VAL A 199 13.73 -6.74 5.07
CA VAL A 199 12.59 -7.60 5.39
C VAL A 199 12.86 -9.04 4.93
N VAL A 200 12.32 -9.98 5.68
CA VAL A 200 12.23 -11.39 5.32
C VAL A 200 10.83 -11.64 4.80
N THR A 201 10.71 -12.10 3.57
CA THR A 201 9.44 -12.16 2.82
C THR A 201 9.10 -13.57 2.39
N ASN A 202 7.81 -13.88 2.33
CA ASN A 202 7.34 -15.08 1.66
C ASN A 202 6.02 -14.81 0.93
N TRP A 203 5.55 -15.76 0.14
CA TRP A 203 4.16 -15.73 -0.32
C TRP A 203 3.24 -15.82 0.89
N THR A 204 2.20 -14.99 0.93
CA THR A 204 1.28 -14.95 2.08
C THR A 204 0.68 -16.31 2.40
N LEU A 205 0.36 -17.11 1.37
CA LEU A 205 -0.14 -18.48 1.57
C LEU A 205 0.89 -19.40 2.21
N VAL A 206 2.18 -19.26 1.87
CA VAL A 206 3.25 -20.00 2.55
C VAL A 206 3.30 -19.60 4.03
N SER A 207 3.24 -18.30 4.32
CA SER A 207 3.24 -17.75 5.69
C SER A 207 2.08 -18.25 6.56
N MET A 208 0.92 -18.51 5.97
CA MET A 208 -0.26 -19.01 6.69
C MET A 208 -0.26 -20.52 6.89
N HIS A 209 0.67 -21.26 6.24
CA HIS A 209 0.63 -22.71 6.12
C HIS A 209 2.00 -23.35 6.47
N HIS A 210 2.79 -22.73 7.34
CA HIS A 210 4.08 -23.27 7.82
C HIS A 210 3.94 -24.63 8.53
N ASP A 211 2.79 -24.89 9.16
CA ASP A 211 2.52 -26.17 9.86
C ASP A 211 1.91 -27.24 8.94
N ASP A 212 1.47 -26.87 7.73
CA ASP A 212 0.70 -27.77 6.84
C ASP A 212 1.58 -28.48 5.81
N GLN A 213 2.86 -28.11 5.70
CA GLN A 213 3.82 -28.62 4.72
C GLN A 213 5.20 -28.82 5.37
N SER A 214 6.16 -29.33 4.60
CA SER A 214 7.58 -29.23 4.99
C SER A 214 8.02 -27.76 5.04
N CYS A 215 9.08 -27.47 5.78
CA CYS A 215 9.60 -26.10 5.90
C CYS A 215 9.84 -25.46 4.52
N MET A 216 9.32 -24.25 4.35
CA MET A 216 9.44 -23.45 3.12
C MET A 216 10.13 -22.13 3.46
N ASP A 217 11.46 -22.13 3.31
CA ASP A 217 12.28 -20.99 3.68
C ASP A 217 11.81 -19.68 2.99
N PRO A 218 11.93 -18.54 3.69
CA PRO A 218 11.60 -17.24 3.12
C PRO A 218 12.69 -16.73 2.15
N ASN A 219 12.35 -15.65 1.45
CA ASN A 219 13.27 -14.81 0.69
C ASN A 219 13.58 -13.50 1.44
N THR A 220 14.43 -12.64 0.89
CA THR A 220 14.92 -11.42 1.58
C THR A 220 14.98 -10.22 0.67
N ILE A 221 14.69 -9.04 1.24
CA ILE A 221 14.92 -7.74 0.62
C ILE A 221 15.72 -6.86 1.58
N ASN A 222 16.89 -6.41 1.17
CA ASN A 222 17.71 -5.46 1.89
C ASN A 222 17.19 -4.03 1.67
N ALA A 223 17.16 -3.22 2.73
CA ALA A 223 16.85 -1.79 2.63
C ALA A 223 17.40 -1.01 3.83
N PRO A 224 17.98 0.19 3.64
CA PRO A 224 18.45 1.01 4.74
C PRO A 224 17.30 1.58 5.60
N VAL A 225 16.13 1.82 5.00
CA VAL A 225 14.96 2.39 5.70
C VAL A 225 13.71 1.58 5.40
N LEU A 226 12.99 1.22 6.46
CA LEU A 226 11.69 0.57 6.41
C LEU A 226 10.62 1.51 6.98
N ILE A 227 9.43 1.47 6.39
CA ILE A 227 8.22 2.11 6.91
C ILE A 227 7.19 1.00 7.14
N SER A 228 6.88 0.70 8.40
CA SER A 228 5.84 -0.27 8.75
C SER A 228 4.51 0.42 9.01
N THR A 229 3.50 0.00 8.24
CA THR A 229 2.13 0.53 8.26
C THR A 229 1.12 -0.62 8.19
N THR A 230 1.37 -1.70 8.91
CA THR A 230 0.59 -2.95 8.85
C THR A 230 -0.77 -2.89 9.56
N GLY A 231 -1.14 -1.71 10.08
CA GLY A 231 -2.38 -1.51 10.83
C GLY A 231 -2.35 -2.21 12.19
N HIS A 232 -3.52 -2.44 12.77
CA HIS A 232 -3.68 -3.04 14.10
C HIS A 232 -4.54 -4.32 14.11
N ASP A 233 -5.25 -4.58 13.01
CA ASP A 233 -6.24 -5.66 12.91
C ASP A 233 -5.68 -6.91 12.22
N GLY A 234 -6.35 -8.03 12.45
CA GLY A 234 -6.11 -9.27 11.73
C GLY A 234 -4.82 -10.00 12.11
N PRO A 235 -4.55 -11.15 11.48
CA PRO A 235 -3.39 -12.00 11.81
C PRO A 235 -2.04 -11.34 11.51
N PHE A 236 -2.00 -10.38 10.58
CA PHE A 236 -0.78 -9.67 10.16
C PHE A 236 -0.65 -8.26 10.74
N GLY A 237 -1.61 -7.80 11.54
CA GLY A 237 -1.62 -6.46 12.10
C GLY A 237 -0.51 -6.22 13.11
N ALA A 238 0.06 -5.02 13.10
CA ALA A 238 1.14 -4.57 13.96
C ALA A 238 2.38 -5.46 13.97
N PHE A 239 2.72 -6.01 12.79
CA PHE A 239 3.77 -7.00 12.63
C PHE A 239 5.11 -6.53 13.18
N SER A 240 5.62 -5.38 12.71
CA SER A 240 6.98 -4.96 13.05
C SER A 240 7.11 -4.64 14.52
N VAL A 241 6.08 -4.02 15.12
CA VAL A 241 6.09 -3.68 16.55
C VAL A 241 6.03 -4.94 17.42
N LYS A 242 5.16 -5.90 17.09
CA LYS A 242 5.14 -7.21 17.77
C LYS A 242 6.48 -7.93 17.62
N ARG A 243 7.11 -7.83 16.44
CA ARG A 243 8.43 -8.42 16.19
C ARG A 243 9.50 -7.78 17.05
N LEU A 244 9.52 -6.46 17.22
CA LEU A 244 10.45 -5.77 18.12
C LEU A 244 10.34 -6.25 19.58
N VAL A 245 9.14 -6.52 20.08
CA VAL A 245 8.95 -7.12 21.42
C VAL A 245 9.56 -8.52 21.47
N SER A 246 9.27 -9.38 20.49
CA SER A 246 9.85 -10.74 20.45
C SER A 246 11.38 -10.76 20.32
N MET A 247 11.96 -9.73 19.69
CA MET A 247 13.41 -9.52 19.57
C MET A 247 14.02 -8.78 20.77
N LYS A 248 13.22 -8.48 21.81
CA LYS A 248 13.62 -7.78 23.04
C LYS A 248 14.17 -6.37 22.79
N GLN A 249 13.70 -5.72 21.72
CA GLN A 249 14.02 -4.33 21.38
C GLN A 249 12.96 -3.35 21.91
N LEU A 250 11.79 -3.87 22.29
CA LEU A 250 10.78 -3.20 23.08
C LEU A 250 10.41 -4.12 24.25
N GLU A 251 10.21 -3.56 25.45
CA GLU A 251 9.85 -4.35 26.64
C GLU A 251 8.48 -5.03 26.44
N GLN A 252 7.50 -4.26 25.96
CA GLN A 252 6.15 -4.69 25.70
C GLN A 252 5.47 -3.76 24.69
N LEU A 253 4.30 -4.17 24.19
CA LEU A 253 3.43 -3.27 23.43
C LEU A 253 2.82 -2.23 24.36
N GLY A 254 2.65 -1.00 23.88
CA GLY A 254 1.80 -0.02 24.54
C GLY A 254 0.34 -0.48 24.56
N GLY A 255 -0.12 -1.11 23.47
CA GLY A 255 -1.45 -1.69 23.34
C GLY A 255 -2.51 -0.64 23.00
N MET A 256 -3.12 -0.75 21.82
CA MET A 256 -4.17 0.18 21.36
C MET A 256 -5.28 0.36 22.43
N ARG A 257 -5.68 1.60 22.70
CA ARG A 257 -6.70 1.95 23.72
C ARG A 257 -8.10 2.08 23.13
N GLY A 258 -9.05 2.47 23.98
CA GLY A 258 -10.43 2.76 23.58
C GLY A 258 -10.54 3.83 22.50
N LEU A 259 -11.74 3.95 21.91
CA LEU A 259 -11.97 4.91 20.82
C LEU A 259 -12.14 6.33 21.36
N ASP A 260 -11.30 7.24 20.89
CA ASP A 260 -11.41 8.69 21.08
C ASP A 260 -10.78 9.39 19.87
N MET A 261 -11.62 9.84 18.93
CA MET A 261 -11.16 10.41 17.65
C MET A 261 -10.32 11.68 17.82
N GLN A 262 -10.64 12.52 18.81
CA GLN A 262 -9.99 13.82 18.97
C GLN A 262 -8.52 13.64 19.40
N THR A 263 -8.29 12.76 20.37
CA THR A 263 -6.94 12.48 20.88
C THR A 263 -6.18 11.51 19.97
N ALA A 264 -6.86 10.50 19.41
CA ALA A 264 -6.24 9.48 18.58
C ALA A 264 -5.58 10.06 17.32
N GLU A 265 -6.32 10.85 16.53
CA GLU A 265 -5.80 11.30 15.23
C GLU A 265 -4.55 12.18 15.40
N ASP A 266 -4.59 13.10 16.35
CA ASP A 266 -3.46 13.95 16.72
C ASP A 266 -2.26 13.13 17.20
N ALA A 267 -2.50 12.16 18.10
CA ALA A 267 -1.44 11.32 18.66
C ALA A 267 -0.74 10.50 17.57
N ILE A 268 -1.49 9.91 16.64
CA ILE A 268 -0.92 9.08 15.57
C ILE A 268 -0.09 9.91 14.60
N VAL A 269 -0.60 11.07 14.15
CA VAL A 269 0.16 11.94 13.26
C VAL A 269 1.41 12.46 13.97
N LYS A 270 1.27 13.01 15.18
CA LYS A 270 2.41 13.57 15.93
C LYS A 270 3.42 12.51 16.35
N GLY A 271 2.98 11.28 16.62
CA GLY A 271 3.84 10.19 17.08
C GLY A 271 4.61 9.47 15.96
N THR A 272 4.18 9.55 14.69
CA THR A 272 4.82 8.83 13.58
C THR A 272 6.30 9.20 13.47
N ARG A 273 7.20 8.22 13.55
CA ARG A 273 8.64 8.42 13.70
C ARG A 273 9.45 7.15 13.43
N GLU A 274 10.78 7.29 13.37
CA GLU A 274 11.73 6.18 13.50
C GLU A 274 11.69 5.64 14.94
N ILE A 275 11.23 4.39 15.13
CA ILE A 275 11.09 3.76 16.45
C ILE A 275 12.41 3.15 16.92
N ILE A 276 13.13 2.53 16.01
CA ILE A 276 14.48 1.97 16.17
C ILE A 276 15.23 2.28 14.88
N PRO A 277 16.58 2.45 14.89
CA PRO A 277 17.32 2.75 13.68
C PRO A 277 16.90 1.88 12.48
N GLY A 278 16.52 2.54 11.38
CA GLY A 278 16.09 1.92 10.13
C GLY A 278 14.61 1.52 10.06
N LEU A 279 13.81 1.66 11.13
CA LEU A 279 12.38 1.31 11.13
C LEU A 279 11.51 2.46 11.60
N ILE A 280 10.78 3.03 10.65
CA ILE A 280 9.72 4.03 10.87
C ILE A 280 8.39 3.31 11.03
N VAL A 281 7.59 3.73 12.00
CA VAL A 281 6.24 3.20 12.21
C VAL A 281 5.23 4.33 12.13
N GLY A 282 4.16 4.09 11.36
CA GLY A 282 3.05 5.02 11.18
C GLY A 282 1.71 4.31 11.08
N GLY A 283 0.66 5.09 10.87
CA GLY A 283 -0.72 4.63 10.83
C GLY A 283 -1.13 4.00 12.16
N MET A 284 -2.10 3.10 12.12
CA MET A 284 -2.60 2.47 13.33
C MET A 284 -1.64 1.47 13.98
N GLU A 285 -0.61 0.99 13.26
CA GLU A 285 0.42 0.15 13.89
C GLU A 285 1.15 0.90 15.01
N LEU A 286 1.32 2.22 14.85
CA LEU A 286 1.90 3.07 15.89
C LEU A 286 1.08 3.10 17.19
N SER A 287 -0.24 2.91 17.11
CA SER A 287 -1.08 2.88 18.32
C SER A 287 -0.73 1.72 19.25
N GLU A 288 -0.20 0.62 18.69
CA GLU A 288 0.26 -0.54 19.45
C GLU A 288 1.63 -0.31 20.08
N VAL A 289 2.45 0.58 19.51
CA VAL A 289 3.71 1.04 20.12
C VAL A 289 3.40 1.93 21.32
N ASP A 290 2.67 3.02 21.07
CA ASP A 290 2.55 4.15 22.00
C ASP A 290 1.38 3.98 22.99
N GLY A 291 0.51 2.99 22.77
CA GLY A 291 -0.71 2.82 23.54
C GLY A 291 -1.68 3.99 23.35
N ALA A 292 -1.83 4.44 22.10
CA ALA A 292 -2.74 5.52 21.73
C ALA A 292 -4.19 5.05 21.59
N ASN A 293 -5.14 5.98 21.69
CA ASN A 293 -6.54 5.73 21.35
C ASN A 293 -6.69 5.38 19.87
N ARG A 294 -7.76 4.66 19.53
CA ARG A 294 -8.17 4.43 18.14
C ARG A 294 -9.16 5.49 17.67
N MET A 295 -9.19 5.79 16.38
CA MET A 295 -10.14 6.75 15.81
C MET A 295 -11.38 6.11 15.16
N GLY A 296 -11.36 4.81 14.87
CA GLY A 296 -12.49 4.16 14.20
C GLY A 296 -12.68 4.67 12.76
N PRO A 297 -13.90 4.99 12.30
CA PRO A 297 -14.20 5.24 10.88
C PRO A 297 -13.89 6.67 10.40
N THR A 298 -12.71 7.22 10.74
CA THR A 298 -12.15 8.47 10.18
C THR A 298 -10.72 8.24 9.74
N PHE A 299 -10.32 8.85 8.62
CA PHE A 299 -9.12 8.47 7.87
C PHE A 299 -8.07 9.59 7.76
N GLY A 300 -8.34 10.77 8.31
CA GLY A 300 -7.44 11.93 8.22
C GLY A 300 -6.05 11.64 8.80
N ALA A 301 -6.01 11.00 9.97
CA ALA A 301 -4.75 10.58 10.58
C ALA A 301 -3.95 9.60 9.73
N MET A 302 -4.60 8.69 9.00
CA MET A 302 -3.87 7.72 8.18
C MET A 302 -3.17 8.40 7.01
N ALA A 303 -3.86 9.33 6.34
CA ALA A 303 -3.27 10.12 5.27
C ALA A 303 -2.06 10.93 5.76
N LEU A 304 -2.25 11.73 6.82
CA LEU A 304 -1.21 12.63 7.32
C LEU A 304 -0.08 11.92 8.08
N SER A 305 -0.36 10.78 8.72
CA SER A 305 0.67 9.91 9.28
C SER A 305 1.54 9.33 8.16
N GLY A 306 0.96 8.93 7.02
CA GLY A 306 1.74 8.50 5.85
C GLY A 306 2.62 9.62 5.29
N VAL A 307 2.08 10.85 5.21
CA VAL A 307 2.87 12.04 4.83
C VAL A 307 4.05 12.26 5.78
N LYS A 308 3.82 12.17 7.10
CA LYS A 308 4.89 12.31 8.09
C LYS A 308 5.90 11.15 8.03
N ALA A 309 5.46 9.92 7.81
CA ALA A 309 6.36 8.78 7.64
C ALA A 309 7.30 8.95 6.44
N ALA A 310 6.78 9.52 5.34
CA ALA A 310 7.61 9.89 4.20
C ALA A 310 8.64 10.98 4.56
N GLU A 311 8.23 12.02 5.29
CA GLU A 311 9.15 13.07 5.78
C GLU A 311 10.26 12.49 6.65
N GLU A 312 9.92 11.62 7.60
CA GLU A 312 10.88 10.93 8.47
C GLU A 312 11.84 10.05 7.66
N ALA A 313 11.34 9.32 6.66
CA ALA A 313 12.19 8.49 5.81
C ALA A 313 13.21 9.35 5.07
N LEU A 314 12.79 10.47 4.48
CA LEU A 314 13.70 11.41 3.82
C LEU A 314 14.74 12.00 4.80
N ARG A 315 14.33 12.29 6.04
CA ARG A 315 15.20 12.82 7.08
C ARG A 315 16.32 11.87 7.46
N VAL A 316 16.03 10.56 7.60
CA VAL A 316 17.01 9.56 8.07
C VAL A 316 17.74 8.82 6.95
N PHE A 317 17.25 8.92 5.71
CA PHE A 317 17.69 8.07 4.59
C PHE A 317 19.20 8.05 4.37
N GLU A 318 19.85 9.21 4.23
CA GLU A 318 21.29 9.26 3.92
C GLU A 318 22.15 8.67 5.04
N GLN A 319 21.74 8.88 6.31
CA GLN A 319 22.41 8.28 7.45
C GLN A 319 22.29 6.75 7.40
N ARG A 320 21.06 6.23 7.25
CA ARG A 320 20.84 4.78 7.26
C ARG A 320 21.47 4.10 6.04
N LYS A 321 21.49 4.76 4.89
CA LYS A 321 22.19 4.29 3.68
C LYS A 321 23.70 4.15 3.93
N ALA A 322 24.33 5.16 4.54
CA ALA A 322 25.75 5.09 4.89
C ALA A 322 26.06 3.99 5.91
N GLU A 323 25.15 3.72 6.84
CA GLU A 323 25.26 2.63 7.82
C GLU A 323 25.02 1.23 7.21
N ASN A 324 24.34 1.13 6.06
CA ASN A 324 23.99 -0.14 5.42
C ASN A 324 25.03 -0.64 4.41
N LEU A 325 25.94 0.24 3.96
CA LEU A 325 27.04 -0.08 3.06
C LEU A 325 28.30 -0.58 3.79
N LYS A 326 28.27 -0.61 5.13
CA LYS A 326 29.33 -1.12 6.01
C LYS A 326 28.98 -2.52 6.50
#